data_AF-A0A7S3HNB3-F1
#
_entry.id   AF-A0A7S3HNB3-F1
#
_cell.length_a   1.000
_cell.length_b   1.000
_cell.length_c   1.000
_cell.angle_alpha   90.00
_cell.angle_beta   90.00
_cell.angle_gamma   90.00
#
_symmetry.space_group_name_H-M   'P 1'
#
loop_
_entity.id
_entity.type
_entity.pdbx_description
1 polymer ?
#
loop_
_entity_poly.entity_id
_entity_poly.type
_entity_poly.pdbx_seq_one_letter_code
_entity_poly.pdbx_strand_id
1 'polypeptide(L)'
;RTVKEVTWLVPGARGAQQMLQTFIDERLKTYGTERNDPNKNALSHLSPYLHFGQLGAQAAVLTVKRANKHHSSADSFVEECVVRRELSDNFCYYNNAHYDSLEGCYAWAKETLAVHSTDVR
;
A
#
# COMPACT_ATOMS: atom_id res chain seq x y z
N ARG A 1 10.51 10.05 -22.49
CA ARG A 1 11.40 9.31 -21.56
C ARG A 1 10.89 7.87 -21.51
N THR A 2 11.73 6.89 -21.82
CA THR A 2 11.35 5.46 -21.74
C THR A 2 11.77 4.92 -20.38
N VAL A 3 10.84 4.37 -19.62
CA VAL A 3 11.13 3.73 -18.33
C VAL A 3 11.63 2.31 -18.61
N LYS A 4 12.74 1.90 -17.98
CA LYS A 4 13.29 0.54 -18.14
C LYS A 4 12.42 -0.47 -17.41
N GLU A 5 12.46 -1.71 -17.89
CA GLU A 5 11.80 -2.83 -17.23
C GLU A 5 12.33 -3.05 -15.81
N VAL A 6 11.44 -3.47 -14.92
CA VAL A 6 11.75 -3.83 -13.54
C VAL A 6 12.25 -5.28 -13.50
N THR A 7 13.44 -5.50 -12.95
CA THR A 7 14.10 -6.83 -12.98
C THR A 7 14.00 -7.63 -11.68
N TRP A 8 13.49 -7.04 -10.60
CA TRP A 8 13.47 -7.68 -9.27
C TRP A 8 12.16 -8.41 -8.96
N LEU A 9 11.14 -8.27 -9.82
CA LEU A 9 9.85 -8.94 -9.67
C LEU A 9 9.49 -9.71 -10.94
N VAL A 10 8.79 -10.82 -10.77
CA VAL A 10 8.19 -11.57 -11.88
C VAL A 10 6.70 -11.16 -11.97
N PRO A 11 6.21 -10.64 -13.09
CA PRO A 11 4.81 -10.22 -13.21
C PRO A 11 3.84 -11.41 -13.34
N GLY A 12 2.55 -11.13 -13.22
CA GLY A 12 1.46 -12.08 -13.41
C GLY A 12 1.03 -12.80 -12.13
N ALA A 13 -0.11 -13.50 -12.20
CA ALA A 13 -0.73 -14.13 -11.03
C ALA A 13 0.18 -15.13 -10.30
N ARG A 14 1.01 -15.87 -11.05
CA ARG A 14 1.99 -16.80 -10.46
C ARG A 14 3.05 -16.06 -9.64
N GLY A 15 3.62 -14.99 -10.19
CA GLY A 15 4.59 -14.16 -9.49
C GLY A 15 3.98 -13.50 -8.24
N ALA A 16 2.72 -13.06 -8.35
CA ALA A 16 1.99 -12.49 -7.23
C ALA A 16 1.78 -13.48 -6.06
N GLN A 17 1.39 -14.72 -6.38
CA GLN A 17 1.23 -15.79 -5.39
C GLN A 17 2.56 -16.14 -4.73
N GLN A 18 3.64 -16.22 -5.51
CA GLN A 18 4.99 -16.46 -4.99
C GLN A 18 5.41 -15.35 -4.03
N MET A 19 5.25 -14.07 -4.43
CA MET A 19 5.59 -12.92 -3.60
C MET A 19 4.80 -12.90 -2.28
N LEU A 20 3.49 -13.20 -2.34
CA LEU A 20 2.63 -13.30 -1.16
C LEU A 20 3.12 -14.41 -0.21
N GLN A 21 3.47 -15.58 -0.73
CA GLN A 21 3.97 -16.68 0.07
C GLN A 21 5.30 -16.33 0.75
N THR A 22 6.25 -15.76 -0.01
CA THR A 22 7.52 -15.28 0.53
C THR A 22 7.31 -14.20 1.60
N PHE A 23 6.36 -13.29 1.40
CA PHE A 23 6.00 -12.30 2.42
C PHE A 23 5.54 -12.98 3.72
N ILE A 24 4.61 -13.94 3.63
CA ILE A 24 4.07 -14.67 4.79
C ILE A 24 5.16 -15.43 5.54
N ASP A 25 6.05 -16.11 4.82
CA ASP A 25 7.04 -17.00 5.43
C ASP A 25 8.26 -16.25 5.98
N GLU A 26 8.67 -15.16 5.34
CA GLU A 26 9.94 -14.51 5.67
C GLU A 26 9.79 -13.16 6.37
N ARG A 27 8.81 -12.36 5.97
CA ARG A 27 8.74 -10.91 6.30
C ARG A 27 7.57 -10.53 7.18
N LEU A 28 6.48 -11.29 7.16
CA LEU A 28 5.30 -11.02 7.97
C LEU A 28 5.65 -10.92 9.46
N LYS A 29 6.64 -11.68 9.94
CA LYS A 29 7.09 -11.64 11.34
C LYS A 29 7.59 -10.28 11.82
N THR A 30 8.18 -9.47 10.93
CA THR A 30 8.70 -8.15 11.26
C THR A 30 7.88 -7.01 10.68
N TYR A 31 6.90 -7.29 9.82
CA TYR A 31 6.09 -6.27 9.15
C TYR A 31 5.50 -5.25 10.13
N GLY A 32 4.88 -5.68 11.23
CA GLY A 32 4.24 -4.78 12.18
C GLY A 32 5.21 -3.79 12.83
N THR A 33 6.46 -4.19 13.09
CA THR A 33 7.46 -3.37 13.80
C THR A 33 8.42 -2.65 12.87
N GLU A 34 8.71 -3.19 11.69
CA GLU A 34 9.79 -2.73 10.80
C GLU A 34 9.28 -2.10 9.48
N ARG A 35 7.98 -2.10 9.18
CA ARG A 35 7.44 -1.54 7.92
C ARG A 35 7.78 -0.06 7.67
N ASN A 36 8.12 0.69 8.71
CA ASN A 36 8.48 2.11 8.63
C ASN A 36 10.00 2.34 8.52
N ASP A 37 10.83 1.30 8.57
CA ASP A 37 12.28 1.40 8.38
C ASP A 37 12.66 1.03 6.93
N PRO A 38 13.07 1.99 6.09
CA PRO A 38 13.41 1.72 4.69
C PRO A 38 14.67 0.86 4.52
N ASN A 39 15.48 0.67 5.58
CA ASN A 39 16.64 -0.22 5.55
C ASN A 39 16.27 -1.68 5.83
N LYS A 40 15.01 -1.96 6.17
CA LYS A 40 14.49 -3.29 6.47
C LYS A 40 13.67 -3.81 5.31
N ASN A 41 13.95 -5.03 4.88
CA ASN A 41 13.10 -5.73 3.93
C ASN A 41 11.88 -6.33 4.65
N ALA A 42 11.00 -5.47 5.16
CA ALA A 42 9.84 -5.89 5.95
C ALA A 42 8.52 -5.88 5.14
N LEU A 43 8.46 -5.14 4.03
CA LEU A 43 7.24 -4.94 3.25
C LEU A 43 6.82 -6.18 2.44
N SER A 44 5.55 -6.19 2.01
CA SER A 44 4.97 -7.30 1.25
C SER A 44 5.43 -7.36 -0.20
N HIS A 45 5.80 -6.20 -0.77
CA HIS A 45 6.07 -6.01 -2.21
C HIS A 45 4.88 -6.37 -3.12
N LEU A 46 3.66 -6.34 -2.57
CA LEU A 46 2.45 -6.74 -3.30
C LEU A 46 1.82 -5.62 -4.12
N SER A 47 2.19 -4.36 -3.91
CA SER A 47 1.52 -3.22 -4.55
C SER A 47 1.51 -3.26 -6.08
N PRO A 48 2.56 -3.72 -6.81
CA PRO A 48 2.47 -3.83 -8.26
C PRO A 48 1.42 -4.86 -8.71
N TYR A 49 1.34 -5.98 -7.99
CA TYR A 49 0.37 -7.04 -8.30
C TYR A 49 -1.07 -6.63 -7.98
N LEU A 50 -1.27 -5.93 -6.86
CA LEU A 50 -2.58 -5.40 -6.47
C LEU A 50 -3.05 -4.32 -7.45
N HIS A 51 -2.16 -3.41 -7.86
CA HIS A 51 -2.48 -2.35 -8.81
C HIS A 51 -2.96 -2.90 -10.16
N PHE A 52 -2.30 -3.93 -10.69
CA PHE A 52 -2.68 -4.56 -11.95
C PHE A 52 -3.71 -5.69 -11.83
N GLY A 53 -4.29 -5.92 -10.64
CA GLY A 53 -5.28 -6.98 -10.43
C GLY A 53 -4.75 -8.40 -10.62
N GLN A 54 -3.42 -8.58 -10.58
CA GLN A 54 -2.77 -9.90 -10.69
C GLN A 54 -2.92 -10.72 -9.39
N LEU A 55 -3.27 -10.05 -8.30
CA LEU A 55 -3.68 -10.62 -7.02
C LEU A 55 -4.84 -9.81 -6.46
N GLY A 56 -5.90 -10.48 -6.02
CA GLY A 56 -7.00 -9.81 -5.33
C GLY A 56 -6.62 -9.48 -3.87
N ALA A 57 -6.92 -8.26 -3.40
CA ALA A 57 -6.66 -7.84 -2.02
C ALA A 57 -7.36 -8.75 -1.00
N GLN A 58 -8.62 -9.13 -1.27
CA GLN A 58 -9.36 -10.09 -0.45
C GLN A 58 -8.65 -11.44 -0.37
N ALA A 59 -8.15 -11.95 -1.49
CA ALA A 59 -7.40 -13.20 -1.52
C ALA A 59 -6.10 -13.11 -0.72
N ALA A 60 -5.36 -12.00 -0.85
CA ALA A 60 -4.15 -11.76 -0.07
C ALA A 60 -4.43 -11.77 1.44
N VAL A 61 -5.45 -11.04 1.89
CA VAL A 61 -5.86 -10.97 3.30
C VAL A 61 -6.32 -12.34 3.83
N LEU A 62 -7.14 -13.06 3.08
CA LEU A 62 -7.58 -14.40 3.47
C LEU A 62 -6.40 -15.36 3.63
N THR A 63 -5.42 -15.32 2.72
CA THR A 63 -4.22 -16.17 2.80
C THR A 63 -3.36 -15.82 4.01
N VAL A 64 -3.12 -14.52 4.27
CA VAL A 64 -2.38 -14.07 5.47
C VAL A 64 -3.08 -14.51 6.76
N LYS A 65 -4.41 -14.34 6.85
CA LYS A 65 -5.18 -14.78 8.02
C LYS A 65 -5.16 -16.30 8.20
N ARG A 66 -5.27 -17.06 7.11
CA ARG A 66 -5.20 -18.54 7.14
C ARG A 66 -3.82 -19.07 7.53
N ALA A 67 -2.76 -18.34 7.23
CA ALA A 67 -1.42 -18.73 7.67
C ALA A 67 -1.31 -18.79 9.20
N ASN A 68 -2.15 -18.03 9.93
CA ASN A 68 -2.25 -18.05 11.38
C ASN A 68 -0.87 -17.84 12.08
N LYS A 69 -0.07 -16.92 11.53
CA LYS A 69 1.26 -16.55 12.02
C LYS A 69 1.29 -15.05 12.34
N HIS A 70 2.08 -14.66 13.34
CA HIS A 70 2.43 -13.27 13.64
C HIS A 70 1.24 -12.30 13.70
N HIS A 71 0.24 -12.62 14.53
CA HIS A 71 -1.06 -11.94 14.59
C HIS A 71 -0.99 -10.41 14.53
N SER A 72 -0.16 -9.76 15.35
CA SER A 72 -0.03 -8.29 15.36
C SER A 72 0.45 -7.72 14.02
N SER A 73 1.35 -8.42 13.34
CA SER A 73 1.83 -8.04 12.02
C SER A 73 0.82 -8.37 10.92
N ALA A 74 0.07 -9.46 11.07
CA ALA A 74 -1.05 -9.78 10.19
C ALA A 74 -2.15 -8.73 10.28
N ASP A 75 -2.52 -8.28 11.48
CA ASP A 75 -3.51 -7.21 11.69
C ASP A 75 -3.03 -5.89 11.07
N SER A 76 -1.74 -5.56 11.26
CA SER A 76 -1.12 -4.40 10.61
C SER A 76 -1.18 -4.50 9.08
N PHE A 77 -0.97 -5.68 8.50
CA PHE A 77 -1.09 -5.89 7.06
C PHE A 77 -2.53 -5.72 6.58
N VAL A 78 -3.52 -6.20 7.34
CA VAL A 78 -4.94 -6.05 7.02
C VAL A 78 -5.36 -4.59 7.04
N GLU A 79 -4.92 -3.81 8.02
CA GLU A 79 -5.16 -2.37 8.10
C GLU A 79 -4.69 -1.64 6.83
N GLU A 80 -3.45 -1.91 6.38
CA GLU A 80 -2.91 -1.25 5.19
C GLU A 80 -3.55 -1.77 3.88
N CYS A 81 -3.80 -3.08 3.79
CA CYS A 81 -4.31 -3.72 2.56
C CYS A 81 -5.82 -3.54 2.33
N VAL A 82 -6.59 -3.38 3.41
CA VAL A 82 -8.05 -3.17 3.37
C VAL A 82 -8.37 -1.72 3.66
N VAL A 83 -8.14 -1.25 4.89
CA VAL A 83 -8.63 0.06 5.34
C VAL A 83 -7.98 1.17 4.54
N ARG A 84 -6.64 1.26 4.47
CA ARG A 84 -5.97 2.35 3.76
C ARG A 84 -6.17 2.28 2.25
N ARG A 85 -6.13 1.08 1.67
CA ARG A 85 -6.36 0.87 0.23
C ARG A 85 -7.78 1.27 -0.18
N GLU A 86 -8.80 0.77 0.51
CA GLU A 86 -10.21 1.03 0.18
C GLU A 86 -10.63 2.46 0.55
N LEU A 87 -9.99 3.07 1.57
CA LEU A 87 -10.11 4.50 1.83
C LEU A 87 -9.58 5.34 0.66
N SER A 88 -8.52 4.89 -0.02
CA SER A 88 -7.99 5.59 -1.20
C SER A 88 -8.99 5.50 -2.37
N ASP A 89 -9.58 4.34 -2.61
CA ASP A 89 -10.66 4.18 -3.60
C ASP A 89 -11.87 5.05 -3.24
N ASN A 90 -12.26 5.08 -1.96
CA ASN A 90 -13.33 5.94 -1.43
C ASN A 90 -13.05 7.42 -1.73
N PHE A 91 -11.84 7.89 -1.41
CA PHE A 91 -11.45 9.27 -1.65
C PHE A 91 -11.53 9.63 -3.14
N CYS A 92 -10.91 8.84 -4.01
CA CYS A 92 -10.95 9.10 -5.46
C CYS A 92 -12.37 9.02 -6.04
N TYR A 93 -13.20 8.10 -5.54
CA TYR A 93 -14.57 7.94 -6.02
C TYR A 93 -15.48 9.11 -5.62
N TYR A 94 -15.47 9.49 -4.34
CA TYR A 94 -16.34 10.55 -3.83
C TYR A 94 -15.79 11.96 -4.06
N ASN A 95 -14.51 12.08 -4.43
CA ASN A 95 -13.85 13.33 -4.78
C ASN A 95 -13.34 13.31 -6.22
N ASN A 96 -14.07 12.67 -7.13
CA ASN A 96 -13.63 12.38 -8.50
C ASN A 96 -13.18 13.60 -9.32
N ALA A 97 -13.70 14.79 -9.02
CA ALA A 97 -13.36 16.02 -9.71
C ALA A 97 -12.04 16.64 -9.22
N HIS A 98 -11.59 16.32 -8.01
CA HIS A 98 -10.52 17.05 -7.32
C HIS A 98 -9.54 16.19 -6.53
N TYR A 99 -9.60 14.85 -6.62
CA TYR A 99 -8.74 13.93 -5.85
C TYR A 99 -7.23 14.13 -6.11
N ASP A 100 -6.86 14.69 -7.27
CA ASP A 100 -5.49 14.96 -7.70
C ASP A 100 -5.11 16.45 -7.63
N SER A 101 -5.88 17.26 -6.90
CA SER A 101 -5.66 18.70 -6.75
C SER A 101 -5.80 19.17 -5.30
N LEU A 102 -5.25 20.35 -4.98
CA LEU A 102 -5.42 20.96 -3.65
C LEU A 102 -6.89 21.18 -3.28
N GLU A 103 -7.78 21.35 -4.28
CA GLU A 103 -9.21 21.54 -4.02
C GLU A 103 -9.86 20.33 -3.35
N GLY A 104 -9.29 19.14 -3.56
CA GLY A 104 -9.74 17.92 -2.94
C GLY A 104 -9.33 17.76 -1.47
N CYS A 105 -8.48 18.64 -0.94
CA CYS A 105 -8.11 18.65 0.46
C CYS A 105 -9.22 19.24 1.34
N TYR A 106 -9.24 18.81 2.61
CA TYR A 106 -10.11 19.42 3.62
C TYR A 106 -9.80 20.92 3.79
N ALA A 107 -10.83 21.71 4.14
CA ALA A 107 -10.75 23.16 4.27
C ALA A 107 -9.56 23.63 5.14
N TRP A 108 -9.39 23.03 6.32
CA TRP A 108 -8.30 23.37 7.23
C TRP A 108 -6.90 23.20 6.60
N ALA A 109 -6.73 22.20 5.73
CA ALA A 109 -5.46 21.95 5.05
C ALA A 109 -5.21 23.00 3.95
N LYS A 110 -6.27 23.41 3.23
CA LYS A 110 -6.18 24.50 2.25
C LYS A 110 -5.84 25.84 2.91
N GLU A 111 -6.48 26.13 4.05
CA GLU A 111 -6.26 27.35 4.82
C GLU A 111 -4.83 27.45 5.35
N THR A 112 -4.31 26.39 5.98
CA THR A 112 -2.94 26.42 6.51
C THR A 112 -1.89 26.52 5.39
N LEU A 113 -2.08 25.83 4.27
CA LEU A 113 -1.20 25.96 3.10
C LEU A 113 -1.22 27.37 2.52
N ALA A 114 -2.38 28.05 2.52
CA ALA A 114 -2.48 29.42 2.05
C ALA A 114 -1.74 30.40 2.97
N VAL A 115 -1.86 30.25 4.30
CA VAL A 115 -1.15 31.07 5.29
C VAL A 115 0.37 30.99 5.08
N HIS A 116 0.89 29.79 4.84
CA HIS A 116 2.33 29.54 4.67
C HIS A 116 2.83 29.65 3.23
N SER A 117 2.02 30.19 2.31
CA SER A 117 2.36 30.24 0.87
C SER A 117 3.56 31.13 0.53
N THR A 118 3.92 32.06 1.41
CA THR A 118 5.03 33.01 1.23
C THR A 118 6.28 32.68 2.04
N ASP A 119 6.25 31.60 2.81
CA ASP A 119 7.41 31.14 3.59
C ASP A 119 8.57 30.79 2.65
N VAL A 120 9.81 31.03 3.10
CA VAL A 120 11.00 30.59 2.36
C VAL A 120 11.02 29.06 2.38
N ARG A 121 11.21 28.45 1.20
CA ARG A 121 11.23 26.98 1.01
C ARG A 121 12.55 26.37 1.45
#